data_AF-A0A8K0G673-F1
#
_entry.id   AF-A0A8K0G673-F1
#
_cell.length_a   1.000
_cell.length_b   1.000
_cell.length_c   1.000
_cell.angle_alpha   90.00
_cell.angle_beta   90.00
_cell.angle_gamma   90.00
#
_symmetry.space_group_name_H-M   'P 1'
#
loop_
_entity.id
_entity.type
_entity.pdbx_description
1 polymer ?
#
loop_
_entity_poly.entity_id
_entity_poly.type
_entity_poly.pdbx_seq_one_letter_code
_entity_poly.pdbx_strand_id
1 'polypeptide(L)'
;MINARYKQIFRSTLAKCHKLWAKQNQSTQAADKIKDMLGAFLKTPVVTRWNSLYDAMLQINNHITHVPDSINTCMDFCALPRFTDAEREFIKEYCQVMCPLSTALDILQGEKG
;
A
#
# COMPACT_ATOMS: atom_id res chain seq x y z
N MET A 1 -22.57 0.45 14.51
CA MET A 1 -22.78 0.02 13.12
C MET A 1 -21.54 0.38 12.30
N ILE A 2 -20.59 -0.55 12.09
CA ILE A 2 -19.42 -0.26 11.24
C ILE A 2 -19.94 -0.07 9.82
N ASN A 3 -19.78 1.15 9.30
CA ASN A 3 -20.36 1.64 8.06
C ASN A 3 -20.12 0.65 6.90
N ALA A 4 -21.19 0.11 6.30
CA ALA A 4 -21.10 -0.89 5.22
C ALA A 4 -20.27 -0.38 4.03
N ARG A 5 -20.38 0.93 3.74
CA ARG A 5 -19.58 1.62 2.73
C ARG A 5 -18.08 1.61 3.06
N TYR A 6 -17.74 1.83 4.33
CA TYR A 6 -16.34 1.79 4.78
C TYR A 6 -15.73 0.40 4.60
N LYS A 7 -16.48 -0.66 4.94
CA LYS A 7 -16.03 -2.05 4.69
C LYS A 7 -15.83 -2.34 3.20
N GLN A 8 -16.69 -1.79 2.34
CA GLN A 8 -16.55 -1.95 0.90
C GLN A 8 -15.31 -1.25 0.36
N ILE A 9 -15.08 0.01 0.77
CA ILE A 9 -13.88 0.76 0.39
C ILE A 9 -12.63 0.03 0.87
N PHE A 10 -12.60 -0.39 2.14
CA PHE A 10 -11.48 -1.17 2.69
C PHE A 10 -11.15 -2.41 1.86
N ARG A 11 -12.16 -3.23 1.52
CA ARG A 11 -11.97 -4.44 0.71
C ARG A 11 -11.50 -4.11 -0.70
N SER A 12 -12.06 -3.07 -1.33
CA SER A 12 -11.66 -2.62 -2.67
C SER A 12 -10.21 -2.15 -2.68
N THR A 13 -9.83 -1.28 -1.74
CA THR A 13 -8.47 -0.76 -1.59
C THR A 13 -7.49 -1.91 -1.40
N LEU A 14 -7.73 -2.79 -0.42
CA LEU A 14 -6.83 -3.91 -0.17
C LEU A 14 -6.73 -4.86 -1.37
N ALA A 15 -7.83 -5.12 -2.07
CA ALA A 15 -7.79 -5.95 -3.27
C ALA A 15 -6.91 -5.33 -4.37
N LYS A 16 -6.96 -4.00 -4.56
CA LYS A 16 -6.07 -3.30 -5.50
C LYS A 16 -4.60 -3.38 -5.06
N CYS A 17 -4.31 -3.10 -3.79
CA CYS A 17 -2.95 -3.17 -3.26
C CYS A 17 -2.38 -4.60 -3.37
N HIS A 18 -3.14 -5.63 -2.99
CA HIS A 18 -2.70 -7.03 -3.13
C HIS A 18 -2.44 -7.43 -4.57
N LYS A 19 -3.28 -6.99 -5.52
CA LYS A 19 -3.03 -7.22 -6.95
C LYS A 19 -1.76 -6.52 -7.42
N LEU A 20 -1.51 -5.29 -6.98
CA LEU A 20 -0.30 -4.54 -7.31
C LEU A 20 0.96 -5.23 -6.78
N TRP A 21 0.97 -5.62 -5.50
CA TRP A 21 2.09 -6.37 -4.91
C TRP A 21 2.29 -7.73 -5.57
N ALA A 22 1.20 -8.45 -5.86
CA ALA A 22 1.27 -9.72 -6.58
C ALA A 22 1.86 -9.53 -7.99
N LYS A 23 1.53 -8.42 -8.67
CA LYS A 23 2.07 -8.10 -10.00
C LYS A 23 3.57 -7.86 -9.96
N GLN A 24 4.06 -7.14 -8.95
CA GLN A 24 5.49 -6.97 -8.71
C GLN A 24 6.18 -8.32 -8.47
N ASN A 25 5.61 -9.16 -7.61
CA ASN A 25 6.22 -10.44 -7.25
C ASN A 25 6.04 -11.52 -8.32
N GLN A 26 5.27 -11.25 -9.38
CA GLN A 26 5.02 -12.20 -10.46
C GLN A 26 6.27 -12.42 -11.33
N SER A 27 7.06 -11.37 -11.60
CA SER A 27 8.28 -11.49 -12.41
C SER A 27 9.26 -10.36 -12.14
N THR A 28 10.54 -10.64 -12.32
CA THR A 28 11.62 -9.64 -12.22
C THR A 28 11.41 -8.48 -13.17
N GLN A 29 11.02 -8.75 -14.42
CA GLN A 29 10.72 -7.71 -15.40
C GLN A 29 9.56 -6.80 -14.98
N ALA A 30 8.51 -7.35 -14.35
CA ALA A 30 7.43 -6.53 -13.82
C ALA A 30 7.91 -5.69 -12.64
N ALA A 31 8.72 -6.26 -11.76
CA ALA A 31 9.30 -5.55 -10.63
C ALA A 31 10.22 -4.40 -11.06
N ASP A 32 11.08 -4.62 -12.06
CA ASP A 32 11.97 -3.58 -12.59
C ASP A 32 11.18 -2.44 -13.22
N LYS A 33 10.14 -2.74 -14.02
CA LYS A 33 9.27 -1.69 -14.59
C LYS A 33 8.53 -0.90 -13.50
N ILE A 34 8.05 -1.56 -12.46
CA ILE A 34 7.40 -0.89 -11.32
C ILE A 34 8.40 0.02 -10.60
N LYS A 35 9.63 -0.46 -10.39
CA LYS A 35 10.73 0.33 -9.82
C LYS A 35 11.07 1.54 -10.68
N ASP A 36 11.13 1.39 -12.00
CA ASP A 36 11.42 2.49 -12.91
C ASP A 36 10.34 3.58 -12.86
N MET A 37 9.07 3.19 -12.72
CA MET A 37 7.94 4.12 -12.64
C MET A 37 7.83 4.81 -11.27
N LEU A 38 8.03 4.06 -10.18
CA LEU A 38 7.84 4.56 -8.81
C LEU A 38 9.13 5.04 -8.14
N GLY A 39 10.29 4.81 -8.78
CA GLY A 39 11.62 5.08 -8.24
C GLY A 39 12.08 4.09 -7.16
N ALA A 40 11.24 3.13 -6.77
CA ALA A 40 11.52 2.16 -5.71
C ALA A 40 10.72 0.88 -5.90
N PHE A 41 11.23 -0.24 -5.38
CA PHE A 41 10.43 -1.45 -5.24
C PHE A 41 9.35 -1.25 -4.17
N LEU A 42 8.15 -1.78 -4.43
CA LEU A 42 7.09 -1.79 -3.45
C LEU A 42 7.43 -2.77 -2.32
N LYS A 43 7.32 -2.31 -1.09
CA LYS A 43 7.22 -3.16 0.10
C LYS A 43 5.99 -4.05 -0.06
N THR A 44 6.17 -5.35 0.10
CA THR A 44 5.08 -6.32 0.08
C THR A 44 4.76 -6.73 1.52
N PRO A 45 3.47 -6.76 1.93
CA PRO A 45 3.10 -7.26 3.24
C PRO A 45 3.49 -8.73 3.40
N VAL A 46 4.10 -9.04 4.54
CA VAL A 46 4.47 -10.40 4.95
C VAL A 46 3.59 -10.81 6.12
N VAL A 47 2.94 -11.97 6.01
CA VAL A 47 1.95 -12.45 6.99
C VAL A 47 2.54 -12.60 8.40
N THR A 48 3.83 -12.87 8.50
CA THR A 48 4.54 -13.09 9.78
C THR A 48 4.91 -11.80 10.52
N ARG A 49 4.78 -10.62 9.89
CA ARG A 49 5.11 -9.33 10.51
C ARG A 49 3.95 -8.34 10.35
N TRP A 50 3.21 -8.10 11.42
CA TRP A 50 2.00 -7.26 11.39
C TRP A 50 2.26 -5.82 10.90
N ASN A 51 3.44 -5.26 11.18
CA ASN A 51 3.81 -3.91 10.72
C ASN A 51 4.08 -3.83 9.22
N SER A 52 4.34 -4.96 8.56
CA SER A 52 4.67 -4.97 7.11
C SER A 52 3.51 -4.48 6.22
N LEU A 53 2.26 -4.70 6.64
CA LEU A 53 1.10 -4.17 5.93
C LEU A 53 1.01 -2.66 6.09
N TYR A 54 1.27 -2.15 7.29
CA TYR A 54 1.33 -0.71 7.54
C TYR A 54 2.44 -0.06 6.70
N ASP A 55 3.65 -0.62 6.72
CA ASP A 55 4.78 -0.17 5.91
C ASP A 55 4.47 -0.10 4.41
N ALA A 56 3.85 -1.16 3.87
CA ALA A 56 3.49 -1.24 2.47
C ALA A 56 2.39 -0.25 2.09
N MET A 57 1.38 -0.10 2.96
CA MET A 57 0.31 0.90 2.79
C MET A 57 0.85 2.32 2.91
N LEU A 58 1.78 2.59 3.81
CA LEU A 58 2.43 3.88 3.99
C LEU A 58 3.23 4.28 2.75
N GLN A 59 3.95 3.34 2.13
CA GLN A 59 4.64 3.59 0.87
C GLN A 59 3.66 3.94 -0.25
N ILE A 60 2.54 3.20 -0.38
CA ILE A 60 1.49 3.51 -1.35
C ILE A 60 0.92 4.91 -1.08
N ASN A 61 0.65 5.26 0.18
CA ASN A 61 0.17 6.59 0.58
C ASN A 61 1.15 7.70 0.15
N ASN A 62 2.45 7.47 0.36
CA ASN A 62 3.49 8.41 -0.02
C ASN A 62 3.53 8.61 -1.53
N HIS A 63 3.42 7.54 -2.33
CA HIS A 63 3.34 7.66 -3.79
C HIS A 63 2.05 8.37 -4.24
N ILE A 64 0.90 8.07 -3.65
CA ILE A 64 -0.37 8.76 -3.93
C ILE A 64 -0.26 10.26 -3.65
N THR A 65 0.44 10.64 -2.58
CA THR A 65 0.53 12.04 -2.11
C THR A 65 1.57 12.85 -2.89
N HIS A 66 2.73 12.28 -3.18
CA HIS A 66 3.87 13.03 -3.73
C HIS A 66 4.06 12.82 -5.24
N VAL A 67 3.67 11.66 -5.78
CA VAL A 67 3.84 11.29 -7.19
C VAL A 67 2.58 10.61 -7.75
N PRO A 68 1.41 11.30 -7.72
CA PRO A 68 0.12 10.70 -8.11
C PRO A 68 0.10 10.19 -9.54
N ASP A 69 0.82 10.84 -10.46
CA ASP A 69 0.89 10.42 -11.87
C ASP A 69 1.67 9.12 -12.03
N SER A 70 2.83 8.98 -11.37
CA SER A 70 3.63 7.75 -11.39
C SER A 70 2.85 6.54 -10.90
N ILE A 71 2.07 6.68 -9.81
CA ILE A 71 1.25 5.58 -9.31
C ILE A 71 0.06 5.29 -10.22
N ASN A 72 -0.52 6.29 -10.87
CA ASN A 72 -1.56 6.07 -11.88
C ASN A 72 -1.00 5.31 -13.09
N THR A 73 0.15 5.71 -13.62
CA THR A 73 0.85 5.01 -14.71
C THR A 73 1.21 3.57 -14.32
N CYS A 74 1.67 3.37 -13.07
CA CYS A 74 1.95 2.03 -12.55
C CYS A 74 0.68 1.17 -12.51
N MET A 75 -0.45 1.70 -12.05
CA MET A 75 -1.72 0.99 -12.03
C MET A 75 -2.19 0.64 -13.45
N ASP A 76 -2.07 1.57 -14.39
CA ASP A 76 -2.41 1.35 -15.80
C ASP A 76 -1.53 0.27 -16.44
N PHE A 77 -0.21 0.30 -16.21
CA PHE A 77 0.73 -0.74 -16.65
C PHE A 77 0.36 -2.12 -16.09
N CYS A 78 -0.07 -2.17 -14.83
CA CYS A 78 -0.52 -3.39 -14.19
C CYS A 78 -1.92 -3.83 -14.65
N ALA A 79 -2.58 -3.10 -15.54
CA ALA A 79 -3.98 -3.29 -15.96
C ALA A 79 -4.95 -3.29 -14.75
N LEU A 80 -4.66 -2.44 -13.76
CA LEU A 80 -5.47 -2.28 -12.55
C LEU A 80 -6.23 -0.95 -12.59
N PRO A 81 -7.47 -0.91 -12.08
CA PRO A 81 -8.19 0.34 -11.93
C PRO A 81 -7.46 1.25 -10.94
N ARG A 82 -7.22 2.51 -11.34
CA ARG A 82 -6.62 3.55 -10.50
C ARG A 82 -7.37 3.69 -9.16
N PHE A 83 -6.67 4.22 -8.16
CA PHE A 83 -7.29 4.54 -6.87
C PHE A 83 -8.27 5.70 -7.02
N THR A 84 -9.51 5.49 -6.58
CA THR A 84 -10.54 6.51 -6.44
C THR A 84 -10.23 7.43 -5.25
N ASP A 85 -10.81 8.63 -5.22
CA ASP A 85 -10.58 9.58 -4.13
C ASP A 85 -10.97 9.00 -2.75
N ALA A 86 -12.05 8.23 -2.70
CA ALA A 86 -12.48 7.56 -1.48
C ALA A 86 -11.47 6.50 -1.00
N GLU A 87 -10.82 5.78 -1.91
CA GLU A 87 -9.77 4.82 -1.55
C GLU A 87 -8.48 5.53 -1.14
N ARG A 88 -8.14 6.66 -1.77
CA ARG A 88 -6.98 7.48 -1.39
C ARG A 88 -7.14 8.05 0.02
N GLU A 89 -8.30 8.62 0.33
CA GLU A 89 -8.59 9.13 1.66
C GLU A 89 -8.58 7.99 2.69
N PHE A 90 -9.16 6.84 2.35
CA PHE A 90 -9.10 5.66 3.20
C PHE A 90 -7.65 5.22 3.51
N ILE A 91 -6.77 5.17 2.50
CA ILE A 91 -5.36 4.79 2.69
C ILE A 91 -4.68 5.75 3.68
N LYS A 92 -4.94 7.04 3.53
CA LYS A 92 -4.39 8.09 4.40
C LYS A 92 -4.90 7.94 5.83
N GLU A 93 -6.20 7.79 6.04
CA GLU A 93 -6.82 7.54 7.35
C GLU A 93 -6.25 6.27 7.99
N TYR A 94 -6.14 5.19 7.21
CA TYR A 94 -5.54 3.93 7.66
C TYR A 94 -4.12 4.14 8.20
N CYS A 95 -3.27 4.87 7.46
CA CYS A 95 -1.90 5.14 7.90
C CYS A 95 -1.87 5.98 9.19
N GLN A 96 -2.76 6.96 9.34
CA GLN A 96 -2.83 7.78 10.55
C GLN A 96 -3.25 6.95 11.79
N VAL A 97 -4.24 6.07 11.64
CA VAL A 97 -4.73 5.22 12.74
C VAL A 97 -3.73 4.13 13.11
N MET A 98 -3.05 3.55 12.11
CA MET A 98 -2.12 2.44 12.32
C MET A 98 -0.72 2.89 12.77
N CYS A 99 -0.35 4.15 12.55
CA CYS A 99 0.93 4.72 12.96
C CYS A 99 1.27 4.45 14.45
N PRO A 100 0.45 4.86 15.44
CA PRO A 100 0.76 4.62 16.85
C PRO A 100 0.85 3.14 17.20
N LEU A 101 0.05 2.30 16.54
CA LEU A 101 0.09 0.85 16.73
C LEU A 101 1.39 0.25 16.19
N SER A 102 1.83 0.65 15.00
CA SER A 102 3.11 0.21 14.43
C SER A 102 4.28 0.63 15.31
N THR A 103 4.31 1.89 15.75
CA THR A 103 5.37 2.41 16.64
C THR A 103 5.41 1.67 17.97
N ALA A 104 4.26 1.41 18.59
CA ALA A 104 4.20 0.64 19.82
C ALA A 104 4.71 -0.81 19.60
N LEU A 105 4.35 -1.43 18.49
CA LEU A 105 4.82 -2.77 18.13
C LEU A 105 6.32 -2.80 17.85
N ASP A 106 6.88 -1.81 17.15
CA ASP A 106 8.33 -1.74 16.89
C ASP A 106 9.13 -1.62 18.20
N ILE A 107 8.64 -0.82 19.16
CA ILE A 107 9.23 -0.71 20.50
C ILE A 107 9.16 -2.06 21.24
N LEU A 108 8.00 -2.73 21.22
CA LEU A 108 7.79 -4.01 21.91
C LEU A 108 8.57 -5.17 21.27
N GLN A 109 8.77 -5.13 19.96
CA GLN A 109 9.56 -6.12 19.22
C GLN A 109 11.07 -5.92 19.39
N GLY A 110 11.49 -4.84 20.08
CA GLY A 110 12.88 -4.65 20.49
C GLY A 110 13.82 -4.35 19.32
N GLU A 111 13.32 -3.83 18.20
CA GLU A 111 14.18 -3.31 17.14
C GLU A 111 14.91 -2.07 17.67
N LYS A 112 16.08 -2.31 18.26
CA LYS A 112 17.17 -1.35 18.25
C LYS A 112 17.56 -1.17 16.79
N GLY A 113 17.20 -0.02 16.23
CA GLY A 113 17.84 0.48 15.00
C GLY A 113 19.37 0.54 15.16
#